data_AF-A0A661P0Q5-F1
#
_entry.id   AF-A0A661P0Q5-F1
#
_cell.length_a   1.000
_cell.length_b   1.000
_cell.length_c   1.000
_cell.angle_alpha   90.00
_cell.angle_beta   90.00
_cell.angle_gamma   90.00
#
_symmetry.space_group_name_H-M   'P 1'
#
loop_
_entity.id
_entity.type
_entity.pdbx_description
1 polymer ?
#
loop_
_entity_poly.entity_id
_entity_poly.type
_entity_poly.pdbx_seq_one_letter_code
_entity_poly.pdbx_strand_id
1 'polypeptide(L)'
;MFAKGRRFFLLPCLLALVVTNSSCSRRFPGGDLSALDQKLLGICRDGPGAVAVLDERYDDYWGNGYDTTSYLMLGEEEGGSTTGAPTRRMAVHHLVLKIVSPRGTKNASTFTVEHYREKVPPVEVHLWAADGHEKKVNVQATRTVPLVDWPCENGFPRQTTFRIGPLAVGDIVEIIKPVSGPNQLIWHFGSSRFCVQRSRVVFGHPDDEYRADMQALVVDASGGVKLTSLPGEYPLTFELTRPLPPLSPERIPFVLLSPHCPGWSNLRGRIFKTALWMARAGKVTGRKQVNPFLASSVKDNQKARRIATLASWMNRSIHLDPAPATYWYRWMPVEPAFKTASKRHGPPGNWAVLAFRVLEDAGLKPRLALIHSNPKNPFQHDIPTVAQMDTLAVVVDDETGKTHWLVPGIEYQPEDQPPGSLRGKKALLLERWWLDREQGAGRCQPELETTFSCQISTPEPVELQLVSIGYEEQQQQVERGATLH
;
A
#
# COMPACT_ATOMS: atom_id res chain seq x y z
N MET A 1 -34.76 28.87 -78.66
CA MET A 1 -35.15 30.09 -77.91
C MET A 1 -36.03 29.69 -76.75
N PHE A 2 -35.75 30.29 -75.60
CA PHE A 2 -36.33 30.08 -74.27
C PHE A 2 -37.85 29.86 -74.25
N ALA A 3 -38.33 28.98 -73.37
CA ALA A 3 -39.09 29.38 -72.18
C ALA A 3 -39.54 28.19 -71.30
N LYS A 4 -39.62 28.50 -69.99
CA LYS A 4 -40.32 27.81 -68.87
C LYS A 4 -39.59 26.61 -68.26
N GLY A 5 -39.35 26.54 -66.95
CA GLY A 5 -39.81 27.36 -65.84
C GLY A 5 -39.74 26.51 -64.56
N ARG A 6 -38.97 26.98 -63.57
CA ARG A 6 -38.68 26.34 -62.28
C ARG A 6 -39.93 26.07 -61.44
N ARG A 7 -39.92 24.97 -60.67
CA ARG A 7 -40.02 24.91 -59.18
C ARG A 7 -40.42 23.48 -58.74
N PHE A 8 -39.45 22.69 -58.31
CA PHE A 8 -39.71 21.53 -57.45
C PHE A 8 -39.75 22.03 -56.01
N PHE A 9 -40.93 21.94 -55.39
CA PHE A 9 -41.11 22.08 -53.96
C PHE A 9 -40.52 20.84 -53.27
N LEU A 10 -39.47 21.04 -52.49
CA LEU A 10 -39.02 20.09 -51.48
C LEU A 10 -40.02 20.15 -50.32
N LEU A 11 -40.93 19.17 -50.25
CA LEU A 11 -41.68 18.86 -49.04
C LEU A 11 -40.82 17.88 -48.21
N PRO A 12 -40.48 18.20 -46.95
CA PRO A 12 -39.75 17.27 -46.10
C PRO A 12 -40.71 16.18 -45.64
N CYS A 13 -40.40 14.92 -45.98
CA CYS A 13 -40.91 13.79 -45.24
C CYS A 13 -40.43 13.92 -43.79
N LEU A 14 -41.33 14.35 -42.92
CA LEU A 14 -41.32 14.08 -41.48
C LEU A 14 -41.39 12.55 -41.28
N LEU A 15 -40.29 11.86 -41.56
CA LEU A 15 -39.98 10.60 -40.93
C LEU A 15 -39.57 10.96 -39.51
N ALA A 16 -40.54 10.84 -38.61
CA ALA A 16 -40.30 10.77 -37.19
C ALA A 16 -39.23 9.71 -36.95
N LEU A 17 -37.98 10.15 -36.79
CA LEU A 17 -37.00 9.44 -35.99
C LEU A 17 -37.65 9.32 -34.62
N VAL A 18 -38.27 8.17 -34.38
CA VAL A 18 -38.36 7.61 -33.05
C VAL A 18 -36.91 7.44 -32.62
N VAL A 19 -36.36 8.50 -32.03
CA VAL A 19 -35.28 8.42 -31.07
C VAL A 19 -35.87 7.52 -30.00
N THR A 20 -35.66 6.21 -30.15
CA THR A 20 -35.65 5.31 -29.01
C THR A 20 -34.58 5.90 -28.12
N ASN A 21 -35.03 6.71 -27.16
CA ASN A 21 -34.37 6.88 -25.89
C ASN A 21 -34.20 5.46 -25.33
N SER A 22 -33.18 4.77 -25.82
CA SER A 22 -32.48 3.75 -25.08
C SER A 22 -31.85 4.49 -23.92
N SER A 23 -32.68 4.87 -22.95
CA SER A 23 -32.22 4.99 -21.58
C SER A 23 -31.46 3.68 -21.34
N CYS A 24 -30.13 3.75 -21.30
CA CYS A 24 -29.31 2.72 -20.71
C CYS A 24 -29.82 2.55 -19.28
N SER A 25 -30.86 1.73 -19.11
CA SER A 25 -31.38 1.37 -17.81
C SER A 25 -30.26 0.56 -17.18
N ARG A 26 -29.57 1.19 -16.22
CA ARG A 26 -28.50 0.53 -15.48
C ARG A 26 -29.09 -0.74 -14.88
N ARG A 27 -28.45 -1.87 -15.19
CA ARG A 27 -28.95 -3.18 -14.82
C ARG A 27 -28.78 -3.35 -13.31
N PHE A 28 -29.85 -3.73 -12.62
CA PHE A 28 -29.78 -4.15 -11.22
C PHE A 28 -28.69 -5.23 -11.07
N PRO A 29 -27.65 -5.00 -10.25
CA PRO A 29 -26.48 -5.89 -10.22
C PRO A 29 -26.77 -7.29 -9.67
N GLY A 30 -27.97 -7.51 -9.13
CA GLY A 30 -28.32 -8.75 -8.44
C GLY A 30 -27.61 -8.83 -7.09
N GLY A 31 -28.22 -9.53 -6.14
CA GLY A 31 -27.63 -9.79 -4.83
C GLY A 31 -27.78 -11.26 -4.46
N ASP A 32 -27.52 -12.14 -5.42
CA ASP A 32 -27.71 -13.57 -5.24
C ASP A 32 -26.68 -14.13 -4.25
N LEU A 33 -27.18 -14.61 -3.11
CA LEU A 33 -26.40 -15.20 -2.03
C LEU A 33 -26.39 -16.73 -2.10
N SER A 34 -26.91 -17.34 -3.17
CA SER A 34 -27.01 -18.80 -3.34
C SER A 34 -25.66 -19.52 -3.24
N ALA A 35 -24.56 -18.84 -3.59
CA ALA A 35 -23.21 -19.37 -3.47
C ALA A 35 -22.67 -19.40 -2.02
N LEU A 36 -23.35 -18.77 -1.05
CA LEU A 36 -23.02 -18.87 0.37
C LEU A 36 -23.78 -20.03 1.00
N ASP A 37 -23.05 -20.96 1.62
CA ASP A 37 -23.70 -21.97 2.46
C ASP A 37 -24.42 -21.31 3.67
N GLN A 38 -25.38 -22.02 4.26
CA GLN A 38 -26.20 -21.49 5.36
C GLN A 38 -25.36 -21.12 6.59
N LYS A 39 -24.26 -21.82 6.84
CA LYS A 39 -23.39 -21.56 7.99
C LYS A 39 -22.63 -20.25 7.80
N LEU A 40 -22.06 -20.03 6.62
CA LEU A 40 -21.35 -18.80 6.28
C LEU A 40 -22.33 -17.62 6.21
N LEU A 41 -23.51 -17.81 5.62
CA LEU A 41 -24.55 -16.78 5.62
C LEU A 41 -24.99 -16.39 7.03
N GLY A 42 -25.09 -17.36 7.95
CA GLY A 42 -25.31 -17.11 9.38
C GLY A 42 -24.22 -16.24 9.98
N ILE A 43 -22.94 -16.60 9.79
CA ILE A 43 -21.78 -15.79 10.22
C ILE A 43 -21.86 -14.37 9.65
N CYS A 44 -22.24 -14.22 8.39
CA CYS A 44 -22.35 -12.91 7.74
C CYS A 44 -23.50 -12.06 8.29
N ARG A 45 -24.64 -12.67 8.64
CA ARG A 45 -25.78 -11.98 9.25
C ARG A 45 -25.50 -11.52 10.67
N ASP A 46 -24.95 -12.43 11.49
CA ASP A 46 -24.71 -12.21 12.92
C ASP A 46 -23.45 -11.36 13.19
N GLY A 47 -22.46 -11.45 12.29
CA GLY A 47 -21.21 -10.72 12.36
C GLY A 47 -21.27 -9.35 11.66
N PRO A 48 -20.78 -9.21 10.41
CA PRO A 48 -20.63 -7.94 9.71
C PRO A 48 -21.96 -7.33 9.23
N GLY A 49 -22.98 -8.16 9.00
CA GLY A 49 -24.31 -7.75 8.56
C GLY A 49 -24.43 -7.33 7.09
N ALA A 50 -23.33 -7.34 6.34
CA ALA A 50 -23.30 -7.06 4.90
C ALA A 50 -22.32 -8.01 4.19
N VAL A 51 -22.66 -8.33 2.94
CA VAL A 51 -21.90 -9.23 2.06
C VAL A 51 -21.49 -8.46 0.82
N ALA A 52 -20.20 -8.46 0.49
CA ALA A 52 -19.71 -8.05 -0.82
C ALA A 52 -20.00 -9.18 -1.82
N VAL A 53 -21.05 -9.00 -2.62
CA VAL A 53 -21.45 -9.95 -3.67
C VAL A 53 -20.59 -9.81 -4.93
N LEU A 54 -19.97 -8.65 -5.09
CA LEU A 54 -18.96 -8.33 -6.09
C LEU A 54 -17.93 -7.39 -5.45
N ASP A 55 -16.64 -7.70 -5.60
CA ASP A 55 -15.54 -6.86 -5.12
C ASP A 55 -14.41 -6.90 -6.15
N GLU A 56 -14.41 -5.95 -7.07
CA GLU A 56 -13.56 -5.97 -8.27
C GLU A 56 -12.63 -4.77 -8.39
N ARG A 57 -11.41 -5.02 -8.84
CA ARG A 57 -10.49 -3.98 -9.35
C ARG A 57 -10.19 -4.24 -10.82
N TYR A 58 -10.30 -3.20 -11.64
CA TYR A 58 -9.92 -3.21 -13.06
C TYR A 58 -9.36 -1.85 -13.48
N ASP A 59 -8.68 -1.77 -14.62
CA ASP A 59 -8.27 -0.50 -15.22
C ASP A 59 -9.32 -0.05 -16.25
N ASP A 60 -9.73 1.24 -16.22
CA ASP A 60 -10.76 1.80 -17.10
C ASP A 60 -10.58 3.31 -17.32
N TYR A 61 -11.19 3.86 -18.37
CA TYR A 61 -11.25 5.29 -18.69
C TYR A 61 -12.30 6.05 -17.86
N TRP A 62 -12.40 5.71 -16.58
CA TRP A 62 -13.35 6.30 -15.66
C TRP A 62 -12.79 7.53 -14.96
N GLY A 63 -13.67 8.41 -14.46
CA GLY A 63 -13.27 9.51 -13.57
C GLY A 63 -12.31 10.55 -14.16
N ASN A 64 -12.22 10.63 -15.49
CA ASN A 64 -11.30 11.50 -16.25
C ASN A 64 -9.82 11.33 -15.84
N GLY A 65 -9.39 10.10 -15.53
CA GLY A 65 -8.00 9.83 -15.16
C GLY A 65 -7.56 10.52 -13.86
N TYR A 66 -8.43 10.51 -12.84
CA TYR A 66 -8.23 11.22 -11.56
C TYR A 66 -6.84 10.96 -10.92
N ASP A 67 -6.34 9.73 -11.02
CA ASP A 67 -5.01 9.36 -10.55
C ASP A 67 -4.27 8.52 -11.59
N THR A 68 -3.15 9.04 -12.08
CA THR A 68 -2.29 8.44 -13.11
C THR A 68 -0.99 7.90 -12.51
N THR A 69 -0.93 7.68 -11.19
CA THR A 69 0.32 7.28 -10.52
C THR A 69 0.85 5.92 -10.99
N SER A 70 -0.01 5.01 -11.45
CA SER A 70 0.40 3.73 -12.06
C SER A 70 1.43 3.93 -13.16
N TYR A 71 1.21 4.88 -14.07
CA TYR A 71 2.12 5.19 -15.18
C TYR A 71 3.52 5.58 -14.70
N LEU A 72 3.60 6.39 -13.64
CA LEU A 72 4.88 6.79 -13.03
C LEU A 72 5.57 5.58 -12.41
N MET A 73 4.85 4.76 -11.65
CA MET A 73 5.41 3.58 -10.99
C MET A 73 5.81 2.46 -11.96
N LEU A 74 5.26 2.46 -13.17
CA LEU A 74 5.50 1.46 -14.21
C LEU A 74 6.52 1.92 -15.28
N GLY A 75 7.16 3.08 -15.10
CA GLY A 75 8.24 3.55 -15.98
C GLY A 75 7.79 4.07 -17.34
N GLU A 76 6.52 4.46 -17.49
CA GLU A 76 5.96 4.99 -18.74
C GLU A 76 6.24 6.50 -18.84
N GLU A 77 7.53 6.87 -18.95
CA GLU A 77 8.01 8.26 -18.82
C GLU A 77 7.60 9.22 -19.95
N GLU A 78 7.04 8.74 -21.08
CA GLU A 78 6.67 9.61 -22.22
C GLU A 78 5.18 10.05 -22.27
N GLY A 79 4.37 9.72 -21.25
CA GLY A 79 2.93 10.08 -21.21
C GLY A 79 2.56 11.37 -20.46
N GLY A 80 3.55 12.12 -19.95
CA GLY A 80 3.37 13.14 -18.90
C GLY A 80 2.72 14.46 -19.32
N SER A 81 1.40 14.49 -19.50
CA SER A 81 0.63 15.73 -19.27
C SER A 81 -0.02 15.67 -17.88
N THR A 82 0.23 16.67 -17.03
CA THR A 82 -0.40 16.82 -15.70
C THR A 82 -1.82 17.41 -15.78
N THR A 83 -2.35 17.59 -16.98
CA THR A 83 -3.70 18.09 -17.26
C THR A 83 -4.64 16.92 -17.52
N GLY A 84 -5.81 16.91 -16.86
CA GLY A 84 -6.80 15.82 -16.89
C GLY A 84 -7.35 15.51 -18.27
N ALA A 85 -6.57 14.79 -19.08
CA ALA A 85 -7.00 14.27 -20.36
C ALA A 85 -8.01 13.14 -20.13
N PRO A 86 -9.22 13.20 -20.73
CA PRO A 86 -10.27 12.17 -20.58
C PRO A 86 -9.91 10.82 -21.22
N THR A 87 -8.70 10.68 -21.77
CA THR A 87 -8.22 9.48 -22.46
C THR A 87 -7.24 8.66 -21.62
N ARG A 88 -7.14 8.88 -20.30
CA ARG A 88 -6.24 8.11 -19.45
C ARG A 88 -6.99 7.10 -18.60
N ARG A 89 -6.50 5.86 -18.65
CA ARG A 89 -6.99 4.77 -17.81
C ARG A 89 -6.58 5.01 -16.37
N MET A 90 -7.34 4.46 -15.45
CA MET A 90 -6.96 4.39 -14.06
C MET A 90 -7.51 3.13 -13.42
N ALA A 91 -6.90 2.72 -12.32
CA ALA A 91 -7.42 1.63 -11.51
C ALA A 91 -8.72 2.06 -10.81
N VAL A 92 -9.77 1.27 -10.99
CA VAL A 92 -11.11 1.48 -10.43
C VAL A 92 -11.44 0.31 -9.51
N HIS A 93 -12.05 0.62 -8.38
CA HIS A 93 -12.67 -0.34 -7.47
C HIS A 93 -14.18 -0.28 -7.62
N HIS A 94 -14.76 -1.42 -8.00
CA HIS A 94 -16.20 -1.64 -8.08
C HIS A 94 -16.63 -2.64 -7.00
N LEU A 95 -17.46 -2.17 -6.07
CA LEU A 95 -17.94 -2.93 -4.92
C LEU A 95 -19.46 -2.96 -4.92
N VAL A 96 -20.05 -4.16 -4.86
CA VAL A 96 -21.49 -4.35 -4.68
C VAL A 96 -21.74 -5.04 -3.33
N LEU A 97 -22.46 -4.37 -2.44
CA LEU A 97 -22.80 -4.83 -1.11
C LEU A 97 -24.28 -5.20 -1.01
N LYS A 98 -24.60 -6.39 -0.51
CA LYS A 98 -25.95 -6.76 -0.05
C LYS A 98 -26.04 -6.59 1.46
N ILE A 99 -26.99 -5.79 1.93
CA ILE A 99 -27.24 -5.61 3.37
C ILE A 99 -28.17 -6.71 3.86
N VAL A 100 -27.71 -7.50 4.83
CA VAL A 100 -28.44 -8.67 5.35
C VAL A 100 -28.84 -8.55 6.81
N SER A 101 -28.37 -7.52 7.54
CA SER A 101 -28.83 -7.21 8.89
C SER A 101 -28.71 -5.71 9.23
N PRO A 102 -29.35 -5.23 10.33
CA PRO A 102 -29.23 -3.84 10.76
C PRO A 102 -27.80 -3.40 11.07
N ARG A 103 -26.92 -4.32 11.47
CA ARG A 103 -25.50 -4.02 11.66
C ARG A 103 -24.81 -3.71 10.32
N GLY A 104 -25.26 -4.37 9.25
CA GLY A 104 -24.81 -4.14 7.89
C GLY A 104 -25.08 -2.74 7.38
N THR A 105 -26.21 -2.12 7.76
CA THR A 105 -26.49 -0.74 7.34
C THR A 105 -25.45 0.23 7.89
N LYS A 106 -25.09 0.09 9.16
CA LYS A 106 -24.03 0.88 9.80
C LYS A 106 -22.68 0.62 9.13
N ASN A 107 -22.34 -0.64 8.87
CA ASN A 107 -21.08 -1.00 8.24
C ASN A 107 -21.00 -0.58 6.77
N ALA A 108 -22.10 -0.53 6.03
CA ALA A 108 -22.13 -0.08 4.63
C ALA A 108 -22.27 1.44 4.49
N SER A 109 -22.74 2.14 5.53
CA SER A 109 -22.98 3.59 5.49
C SER A 109 -21.73 4.45 5.34
N THR A 110 -20.53 3.88 5.45
CA THR A 110 -19.27 4.61 5.32
C THR A 110 -18.23 3.84 4.53
N PHE A 111 -17.53 4.54 3.66
CA PHE A 111 -16.37 4.00 2.97
C PHE A 111 -15.28 5.07 2.86
N THR A 112 -14.05 4.62 2.66
CA THR A 112 -12.89 5.50 2.51
C THR A 112 -12.29 5.33 1.12
N VAL A 113 -11.72 6.44 0.62
CA VAL A 113 -10.88 6.49 -0.57
C VAL A 113 -9.56 7.10 -0.13
N GLU A 114 -8.46 6.37 -0.31
CA GLU A 114 -7.12 6.93 -0.19
C GLU A 114 -6.74 7.54 -1.54
N HIS A 115 -6.18 8.75 -1.56
CA HIS A 115 -5.87 9.47 -2.79
C HIS A 115 -4.75 10.51 -2.59
N TYR A 116 -4.09 10.89 -3.67
CA TYR A 116 -2.93 11.79 -3.65
C TYR A 116 -3.24 13.22 -4.12
N ARG A 117 -4.43 13.42 -4.69
CA ARG A 117 -4.90 14.73 -5.15
C ARG A 117 -5.52 15.53 -4.01
N GLU A 118 -5.46 16.86 -4.11
CA GLU A 118 -6.18 17.75 -3.19
C GLU A 118 -7.69 17.72 -3.42
N LYS A 119 -8.12 17.57 -4.67
CA LYS A 119 -9.53 17.45 -5.05
C LYS A 119 -10.11 16.17 -4.44
N VAL A 120 -11.33 16.28 -3.91
CA VAL A 120 -12.12 15.13 -3.45
C VAL A 120 -12.23 14.10 -4.59
N PRO A 121 -11.98 12.81 -4.32
CA PRO A 121 -12.05 11.79 -5.35
C PRO A 121 -13.46 11.67 -5.91
N PRO A 122 -13.63 11.53 -7.23
CA PRO A 122 -14.91 11.18 -7.80
C PRO A 122 -15.34 9.83 -7.22
N VAL A 123 -16.63 9.66 -6.94
CA VAL A 123 -17.22 8.39 -6.53
C VAL A 123 -18.61 8.31 -7.15
N GLU A 124 -18.99 7.14 -7.63
CA GLU A 124 -20.37 6.83 -8.02
C GLU A 124 -20.94 5.85 -7.00
N VAL A 125 -22.16 6.11 -6.54
CA VAL A 125 -22.86 5.22 -5.62
C VAL A 125 -24.29 5.08 -6.10
N HIS A 126 -24.73 3.83 -6.20
CA HIS A 126 -26.09 3.47 -6.56
C HIS A 126 -26.68 2.61 -5.45
N LEU A 127 -27.98 2.76 -5.26
CA LEU A 127 -28.72 2.07 -4.21
C LEU A 127 -29.97 1.46 -4.83
N TRP A 128 -30.18 0.17 -4.61
CA TRP A 128 -31.41 -0.49 -5.00
C TRP A 128 -32.10 -1.10 -3.79
N ALA A 129 -33.42 -1.00 -3.78
CA ALA A 129 -34.26 -1.74 -2.85
C ALA A 129 -34.20 -3.26 -3.11
N ALA A 130 -34.72 -4.03 -2.16
CA ALA A 130 -34.79 -5.47 -2.26
C ALA A 130 -35.65 -5.98 -3.44
N ASP A 131 -36.63 -5.19 -3.88
CA ASP A 131 -37.51 -5.46 -5.02
C ASP A 131 -36.92 -5.04 -6.38
N GLY A 132 -35.70 -4.47 -6.38
CA GLY A 132 -34.95 -4.11 -7.58
C GLY A 132 -35.13 -2.68 -8.07
N HIS A 133 -35.97 -1.83 -7.45
CA HIS A 133 -36.07 -0.43 -7.85
C HIS A 133 -34.87 0.40 -7.34
N GLU A 134 -34.37 1.31 -8.17
CA GLU A 134 -33.31 2.24 -7.77
C GLU A 134 -33.86 3.31 -6.82
N LYS A 135 -33.13 3.55 -5.73
CA LYS A 135 -33.43 4.53 -4.69
C LYS A 135 -32.48 5.71 -4.83
N LYS A 136 -32.98 6.91 -4.51
CA LYS A 136 -32.09 8.05 -4.30
C LYS A 136 -31.18 7.78 -3.10
N VAL A 137 -29.89 8.03 -3.30
CA VAL A 137 -28.87 7.89 -2.27
C VAL A 137 -28.15 9.21 -2.08
N ASN A 138 -27.95 9.61 -0.83
CA ASN A 138 -27.12 10.76 -0.51
C ASN A 138 -25.70 10.25 -0.26
N VAL A 139 -24.75 10.79 -1.03
CA VAL A 139 -23.32 10.55 -0.87
C VAL A 139 -22.67 11.86 -0.47
N GLN A 140 -21.98 11.88 0.65
CA GLN A 140 -21.31 13.08 1.15
C GLN A 140 -19.89 12.75 1.57
N ALA A 141 -18.91 13.50 1.07
CA ALA A 141 -17.57 13.54 1.64
C ALA A 141 -17.66 14.23 3.01
N THR A 142 -17.44 13.48 4.09
CA THR A 142 -17.59 13.99 5.46
C THR A 142 -16.28 14.47 6.07
N ARG A 143 -15.15 13.93 5.60
CA ARG A 143 -13.83 14.21 6.18
C ARG A 143 -12.73 13.86 5.18
N THR A 144 -11.76 14.76 4.99
CA THR A 144 -10.51 14.50 4.28
C THR A 144 -9.36 14.81 5.22
N VAL A 145 -8.46 13.84 5.42
CA VAL A 145 -7.28 14.00 6.29
C VAL A 145 -6.01 13.55 5.58
N PRO A 146 -4.87 14.22 5.79
CA PRO A 146 -3.58 13.68 5.38
C PRO A 146 -3.30 12.39 6.18
N LEU A 147 -2.83 11.34 5.48
CA LEU A 147 -2.37 10.10 6.11
C LEU A 147 -0.93 10.22 6.62
N VAL A 148 -0.16 11.13 6.01
CA VAL A 148 1.23 11.39 6.34
C VAL A 148 1.50 12.89 6.35
N ASP A 149 2.47 13.28 7.16
CA ASP A 149 2.98 14.62 7.37
C ASP A 149 4.44 14.67 6.91
N TRP A 150 4.63 14.38 5.63
CA TRP A 150 5.95 14.44 5.00
C TRP A 150 6.25 15.92 4.66
N PRO A 151 7.43 16.48 4.95
CA PRO A 151 7.69 17.91 4.71
C PRO A 151 7.74 18.43 3.23
N CYS A 152 7.15 17.78 2.22
CA CYS A 152 7.38 18.04 0.77
C CYS A 152 6.12 18.59 0.04
N GLU A 153 6.21 19.69 -0.69
CA GLU A 153 5.03 20.46 -1.16
C GLU A 153 4.07 19.78 -2.16
N ASN A 154 4.39 18.60 -2.73
CA ASN A 154 3.53 17.94 -3.73
C ASN A 154 3.11 16.51 -3.34
N GLY A 155 1.79 16.30 -3.20
CA GLY A 155 1.15 14.98 -3.36
C GLY A 155 1.24 14.01 -2.17
N PHE A 156 0.75 14.40 -0.99
CA PHE A 156 0.62 13.43 0.12
C PHE A 156 -0.58 12.51 -0.06
N PRO A 157 -0.47 11.24 0.36
CA PRO A 157 -1.63 10.41 0.55
C PRO A 157 -2.56 11.03 1.59
N ARG A 158 -3.81 11.16 1.18
CA ARG A 158 -4.94 11.62 1.98
C ARG A 158 -5.97 10.52 2.02
N GLN A 159 -6.81 10.53 3.05
CA GLN A 159 -7.98 9.67 3.12
C GLN A 159 -9.22 10.53 3.19
N THR A 160 -10.10 10.37 2.21
CA THR A 160 -11.45 10.94 2.24
C THR A 160 -12.45 9.88 2.68
N THR A 161 -13.21 10.17 3.72
CA THR A 161 -14.33 9.37 4.19
C THR A 161 -15.62 9.88 3.58
N PHE A 162 -16.39 8.97 3.01
CA PHE A 162 -17.70 9.21 2.46
C PHE A 162 -18.77 8.54 3.32
N ARG A 163 -19.90 9.22 3.47
CA ARG A 163 -21.11 8.68 4.08
C ARG A 163 -22.17 8.43 3.01
N ILE A 164 -22.84 7.29 3.12
CA ILE A 164 -23.94 6.85 2.27
C ILE A 164 -25.20 6.71 3.13
N GLY A 165 -26.33 7.25 2.66
CA GLY A 165 -27.62 6.95 3.27
C GLY A 165 -28.81 7.62 2.61
N PRO A 166 -30.04 7.26 3.00
CA PRO A 166 -30.39 6.22 3.98
C PRO A 166 -30.21 4.78 3.44
N LEU A 167 -29.86 3.83 4.32
CA LEU A 167 -29.68 2.40 3.99
C LEU A 167 -30.63 1.54 4.84
N ALA A 168 -31.21 0.50 4.23
CA ALA A 168 -32.09 -0.46 4.89
C ALA A 168 -31.62 -1.91 4.69
N VAL A 169 -32.14 -2.82 5.53
CA VAL A 169 -31.90 -4.26 5.34
C VAL A 169 -32.55 -4.72 4.04
N GLY A 170 -31.82 -5.51 3.25
CA GLY A 170 -32.25 -5.95 1.93
C GLY A 170 -31.81 -5.02 0.79
N ASP A 171 -31.35 -3.80 1.08
CA ASP A 171 -30.80 -2.93 0.05
C ASP A 171 -29.52 -3.53 -0.57
N ILE A 172 -29.26 -3.17 -1.82
CA ILE A 172 -28.00 -3.39 -2.53
C ILE A 172 -27.35 -2.04 -2.80
N VAL A 173 -26.08 -1.91 -2.43
CA VAL A 173 -25.28 -0.70 -2.62
C VAL A 173 -24.16 -1.01 -3.61
N GLU A 174 -24.11 -0.32 -4.73
CA GLU A 174 -22.96 -0.34 -5.65
C GLU A 174 -22.13 0.91 -5.39
N ILE A 175 -20.82 0.74 -5.30
CA ILE A 175 -19.84 1.80 -5.09
C ILE A 175 -18.76 1.63 -6.16
N ILE A 176 -18.57 2.65 -6.98
CA ILE A 176 -17.48 2.74 -7.94
C ILE A 176 -16.59 3.91 -7.52
N LYS A 177 -15.30 3.64 -7.30
CA LYS A 177 -14.36 4.62 -6.76
C LYS A 177 -12.95 4.40 -7.31
N PRO A 178 -12.11 5.44 -7.33
CA PRO A 178 -10.74 5.31 -7.80
C PRO A 178 -9.89 4.51 -6.81
N VAL A 179 -8.95 3.75 -7.34
CA VAL A 179 -7.78 3.26 -6.60
C VAL A 179 -6.60 4.16 -6.96
N SER A 180 -5.87 4.60 -5.95
CA SER A 180 -4.90 5.69 -6.08
C SER A 180 -3.55 5.35 -5.48
N GLY A 181 -2.51 5.97 -6.04
CA GLY A 181 -1.12 5.76 -5.63
C GLY A 181 -0.66 4.29 -5.67
N PRO A 182 0.24 3.87 -4.76
CA PRO A 182 0.77 2.50 -4.72
C PRO A 182 -0.27 1.39 -4.51
N ASN A 183 -1.45 1.73 -3.97
CA ASN A 183 -2.53 0.76 -3.83
C ASN A 183 -3.05 0.27 -5.20
N GLN A 184 -2.74 0.97 -6.30
CA GLN A 184 -3.07 0.51 -7.65
C GLN A 184 -2.39 -0.81 -8.03
N LEU A 185 -1.27 -1.14 -7.36
CA LEU A 185 -0.51 -2.36 -7.57
C LEU A 185 -0.86 -3.48 -6.57
N ILE A 186 -1.74 -3.23 -5.60
CA ILE A 186 -2.14 -4.21 -4.58
C ILE A 186 -3.64 -4.43 -4.64
N TRP A 187 -4.06 -5.69 -4.50
CA TRP A 187 -5.45 -6.03 -4.28
C TRP A 187 -5.64 -7.01 -3.13
N HIS A 188 -6.62 -6.72 -2.28
CA HIS A 188 -7.02 -7.56 -1.15
C HIS A 188 -8.33 -8.26 -1.47
N PHE A 189 -8.38 -9.59 -1.40
CA PHE A 189 -9.56 -10.39 -1.77
C PHE A 189 -10.59 -10.55 -0.64
N GLY A 190 -10.42 -9.81 0.46
CA GLY A 190 -11.19 -9.98 1.68
C GLY A 190 -11.38 -8.66 2.41
N SER A 191 -12.20 -8.71 3.47
CA SER A 191 -12.50 -7.54 4.28
C SER A 191 -12.56 -7.90 5.75
N SER A 192 -12.19 -6.95 6.62
CA SER A 192 -12.48 -7.03 8.05
C SER A 192 -13.89 -6.59 8.40
N ARG A 193 -14.58 -5.93 7.47
CA ARG A 193 -15.91 -5.31 7.68
C ARG A 193 -17.05 -6.10 7.05
N PHE A 194 -16.76 -6.94 6.06
CA PHE A 194 -17.74 -7.63 5.24
C PHE A 194 -17.34 -9.10 5.04
N CYS A 195 -18.33 -9.96 4.82
CA CYS A 195 -18.07 -11.19 4.10
C CYS A 195 -17.86 -10.88 2.61
N VAL A 196 -17.02 -11.66 1.93
CA VAL A 196 -16.75 -11.48 0.50
C VAL A 196 -17.13 -12.75 -0.23
N GLN A 197 -18.13 -12.68 -1.10
CA GLN A 197 -18.60 -13.82 -1.89
C GLN A 197 -17.78 -13.99 -3.16
N ARG A 198 -17.55 -12.90 -3.89
CA ARG A 198 -16.76 -12.85 -5.11
C ARG A 198 -15.79 -11.70 -5.01
N SER A 199 -14.53 -11.95 -5.33
CA SER A 199 -13.55 -10.90 -5.53
C SER A 199 -12.65 -11.23 -6.71
N ARG A 200 -12.35 -10.22 -7.52
CA ARG A 200 -11.53 -10.32 -8.72
C ARG A 200 -10.65 -9.09 -8.86
N VAL A 201 -9.45 -9.29 -9.36
CA VAL A 201 -8.57 -8.20 -9.77
C VAL A 201 -8.07 -8.49 -11.17
N VAL A 202 -8.13 -7.46 -12.01
CA VAL A 202 -7.54 -7.43 -13.34
C VAL A 202 -6.45 -6.36 -13.26
N PHE A 203 -5.19 -6.75 -13.37
CA PHE A 203 -4.05 -5.83 -13.46
C PHE A 203 -3.71 -5.60 -14.93
N GLY A 204 -3.78 -4.34 -15.36
CA GLY A 204 -3.69 -3.94 -16.76
C GLY A 204 -5.05 -3.88 -17.45
N HIS A 205 -5.04 -3.41 -18.68
CA HIS A 205 -6.17 -3.30 -19.59
C HIS A 205 -5.98 -4.23 -20.81
N PRO A 206 -7.06 -4.72 -21.44
CA PRO A 206 -6.97 -5.52 -22.67
C PRO A 206 -6.21 -4.92 -23.85
N ASP A 207 -5.90 -3.62 -23.83
CA ASP A 207 -5.13 -2.98 -24.90
C ASP A 207 -3.68 -2.69 -24.47
N ASP A 208 -3.26 -3.16 -23.29
CA ASP A 208 -1.88 -3.03 -22.86
C ASP A 208 -1.00 -4.04 -23.60
N GLU A 209 0.22 -3.62 -23.95
CA GLU A 209 1.23 -4.54 -24.45
C GLU A 209 1.68 -5.51 -23.36
N TYR A 210 2.20 -6.67 -23.77
CA TYR A 210 2.70 -7.68 -22.83
C TYR A 210 3.84 -7.13 -21.94
N ARG A 211 3.67 -7.18 -20.62
CA ARG A 211 4.63 -6.67 -19.62
C ARG A 211 5.41 -7.79 -18.92
N ALA A 212 6.45 -8.30 -19.60
CA ALA A 212 7.38 -9.29 -19.03
C ALA A 212 8.23 -8.72 -17.87
N ASP A 213 8.29 -7.40 -17.76
CA ASP A 213 9.00 -6.65 -16.74
C ASP A 213 8.28 -6.62 -15.37
N MET A 214 7.14 -7.28 -15.22
CA MET A 214 6.34 -7.30 -14.00
C MET A 214 6.10 -8.71 -13.50
N GLN A 215 6.10 -8.88 -12.18
CA GLN A 215 5.83 -10.15 -11.50
C GLN A 215 4.77 -9.97 -10.41
N ALA A 216 3.99 -11.02 -10.17
CA ALA A 216 2.94 -11.03 -9.16
C ALA A 216 3.36 -11.83 -7.92
N LEU A 217 3.38 -11.17 -6.77
CA LEU A 217 3.48 -11.80 -5.47
C LEU A 217 2.06 -12.16 -4.98
N VAL A 218 1.77 -13.45 -4.85
CA VAL A 218 0.53 -13.93 -4.24
C VAL A 218 0.78 -14.28 -2.78
N VAL A 219 0.08 -13.61 -1.86
CA VAL A 219 0.12 -13.90 -0.43
C VAL A 219 -1.24 -14.43 -0.01
N ASP A 220 -1.32 -15.76 0.08
CA ASP A 220 -2.55 -16.42 0.46
C ASP A 220 -2.29 -17.74 1.20
N ALA A 221 -2.30 -17.67 2.52
CA ALA A 221 -2.15 -18.84 3.37
C ALA A 221 -3.30 -19.87 3.20
N SER A 222 -4.40 -19.48 2.55
CA SER A 222 -5.60 -20.29 2.41
C SER A 222 -5.69 -21.03 1.07
N GLY A 223 -4.89 -20.63 0.07
CA GLY A 223 -4.95 -21.14 -1.31
C GLY A 223 -6.26 -20.83 -2.05
N GLY A 224 -7.02 -19.84 -1.57
CA GLY A 224 -8.28 -19.37 -2.14
C GLY A 224 -8.14 -18.43 -3.35
N VAL A 225 -6.97 -17.85 -3.62
CA VAL A 225 -6.71 -16.95 -4.75
C VAL A 225 -6.01 -17.69 -5.88
N LYS A 226 -6.51 -17.56 -7.10
CA LYS A 226 -5.91 -18.18 -8.30
C LYS A 226 -5.74 -17.16 -9.43
N LEU A 227 -4.66 -17.32 -10.19
CA LEU A 227 -4.51 -16.71 -11.50
C LEU A 227 -5.48 -17.42 -12.47
N THR A 228 -6.35 -16.66 -13.14
CA THR A 228 -7.33 -17.18 -14.11
C THR A 228 -7.02 -16.80 -15.55
N SER A 229 -6.21 -15.77 -15.79
CA SER A 229 -5.58 -15.56 -17.10
C SER A 229 -4.46 -16.57 -17.34
N LEU A 230 -4.04 -16.76 -18.59
CA LEU A 230 -2.89 -17.61 -18.87
C LEU A 230 -1.62 -16.98 -18.27
N PRO A 231 -0.68 -17.78 -17.71
CA PRO A 231 0.57 -17.27 -17.18
C PRO A 231 1.34 -16.47 -18.23
N GLY A 232 1.66 -15.21 -17.91
CA GLY A 232 2.33 -14.32 -18.86
C GLY A 232 1.42 -13.78 -19.96
N GLU A 233 0.09 -13.80 -19.80
CA GLU A 233 -0.80 -12.99 -20.64
C GLU A 233 -1.30 -11.77 -19.88
N TYR A 234 -1.37 -10.63 -20.59
CA TYR A 234 -1.94 -9.40 -20.06
C TYR A 234 -3.34 -9.18 -20.64
N PRO A 235 -4.31 -8.70 -19.83
CA PRO A 235 -4.15 -8.34 -18.41
C PRO A 235 -4.12 -9.56 -17.47
N LEU A 236 -3.35 -9.45 -16.40
CA LEU A 236 -3.26 -10.50 -15.38
C LEU A 236 -4.54 -10.51 -14.54
N THR A 237 -5.27 -11.62 -14.57
CA THR A 237 -6.52 -11.75 -13.82
C THR A 237 -6.38 -12.75 -12.68
N PHE A 238 -6.74 -12.33 -11.47
CA PHE A 238 -6.80 -13.20 -10.30
C PHE A 238 -8.20 -13.18 -9.68
N GLU A 239 -8.65 -14.32 -9.19
CA GLU A 239 -9.98 -14.50 -8.62
C GLU A 239 -9.97 -15.29 -7.33
N LEU A 240 -10.90 -14.92 -6.45
CA LEU A 240 -11.23 -15.67 -5.26
C LEU A 240 -12.08 -16.89 -5.64
N THR A 241 -11.60 -18.08 -5.31
CA THR A 241 -12.23 -19.37 -5.64
C THR A 241 -13.33 -19.80 -4.68
N ARG A 242 -13.40 -19.19 -3.49
CA ARG A 242 -14.42 -19.49 -2.47
C ARG A 242 -14.76 -18.26 -1.64
N PRO A 243 -16.01 -18.13 -1.17
CA PRO A 243 -16.38 -17.05 -0.28
C PRO A 243 -15.52 -17.00 1.00
N LEU A 244 -15.24 -15.78 1.47
CA LEU A 244 -14.50 -15.52 2.69
C LEU A 244 -15.38 -14.89 3.79
N PRO A 245 -15.30 -15.37 5.04
CA PRO A 245 -15.84 -14.65 6.19
C PRO A 245 -15.06 -13.34 6.40
N PRO A 246 -15.49 -12.44 7.30
CA PRO A 246 -14.66 -11.32 7.69
C PRO A 246 -13.33 -11.82 8.29
N LEU A 247 -12.22 -11.26 7.82
CA LEU A 247 -10.86 -11.63 8.23
C LEU A 247 -10.15 -10.44 8.90
N SER A 248 -9.25 -10.72 9.85
CA SER A 248 -8.35 -9.68 10.36
C SER A 248 -7.42 -9.20 9.23
N PRO A 249 -6.98 -7.93 9.21
CA PRO A 249 -6.16 -7.38 8.13
C PRO A 249 -4.94 -8.24 7.76
N GLU A 250 -4.30 -8.87 8.76
CA GLU A 250 -3.09 -9.69 8.58
C GLU A 250 -3.38 -11.07 7.96
N ARG A 251 -4.66 -11.44 7.82
CA ARG A 251 -5.11 -12.70 7.24
C ARG A 251 -5.76 -12.55 5.87
N ILE A 252 -5.99 -11.32 5.42
CA ILE A 252 -6.65 -11.08 4.14
C ILE A 252 -5.69 -11.49 3.02
N PRO A 253 -6.08 -12.42 2.14
CA PRO A 253 -5.28 -12.77 0.98
C PRO A 253 -5.11 -11.56 0.07
N PHE A 254 -3.93 -11.39 -0.50
CA PHE A 254 -3.66 -10.30 -1.42
C PHE A 254 -2.75 -10.72 -2.56
N VAL A 255 -2.84 -9.97 -3.67
CA VAL A 255 -1.88 -9.99 -4.75
C VAL A 255 -1.25 -8.62 -4.86
N LEU A 256 0.06 -8.60 -5.04
CA LEU A 256 0.84 -7.42 -5.35
C LEU A 256 1.49 -7.64 -6.71
N LEU A 257 1.34 -6.66 -7.60
CA LEU A 257 2.15 -6.52 -8.79
C LEU A 257 3.39 -5.69 -8.47
N SER A 258 4.57 -6.17 -8.83
CA SER A 258 5.83 -5.44 -8.65
C SER A 258 6.70 -5.56 -9.89
N PRO A 259 7.54 -4.56 -10.20
CA PRO A 259 8.58 -4.69 -11.21
C PRO A 259 9.42 -5.94 -10.94
N HIS A 260 9.71 -6.67 -12.01
CA HIS A 260 10.61 -7.81 -11.98
C HIS A 260 11.99 -7.34 -11.56
N CYS A 261 12.56 -8.04 -10.59
CA CYS A 261 13.89 -7.76 -10.10
C CYS A 261 14.73 -9.04 -10.18
N PRO A 262 15.88 -9.03 -10.87
CA PRO A 262 16.68 -10.24 -11.09
C PRO A 262 17.16 -10.91 -9.80
N GLY A 263 17.30 -10.15 -8.72
CA GLY A 263 17.76 -10.66 -7.43
C GLY A 263 17.68 -9.63 -6.32
N TRP A 264 17.81 -10.07 -5.07
CA TRP A 264 17.82 -9.19 -3.90
C TRP A 264 18.99 -8.20 -3.91
N SER A 265 20.12 -8.58 -4.50
CA SER A 265 21.29 -7.72 -4.73
C SER A 265 21.02 -6.54 -5.67
N ASN A 266 19.96 -6.62 -6.48
CA ASN A 266 19.59 -5.60 -7.46
C ASN A 266 18.63 -4.56 -6.88
N LEU A 267 18.07 -4.80 -5.69
CA LEU A 267 17.27 -3.80 -4.98
C LEU A 267 18.15 -2.65 -4.52
N ARG A 268 17.65 -1.42 -4.68
CA ARG A 268 18.42 -0.20 -4.41
C ARG A 268 18.05 0.43 -3.08
N GLY A 269 19.05 1.03 -2.43
CA GLY A 269 18.92 1.72 -1.16
C GLY A 269 17.98 2.93 -1.21
N ARG A 270 17.64 3.42 -2.41
CA ARG A 270 16.71 4.54 -2.62
C ARG A 270 15.36 4.33 -1.93
N ILE A 271 14.93 3.08 -1.72
CA ILE A 271 13.71 2.72 -0.96
C ILE A 271 13.72 3.30 0.47
N PHE A 272 14.90 3.52 1.06
CA PHE A 272 15.05 4.11 2.39
C PHE A 272 15.14 5.64 2.39
N LYS A 273 15.14 6.33 1.24
CA LYS A 273 15.29 7.80 1.17
C LYS A 273 14.26 8.53 2.02
N THR A 274 12.99 8.14 1.89
CA THR A 274 11.90 8.74 2.69
C THR A 274 12.14 8.56 4.18
N ALA A 275 12.49 7.36 4.62
CA ALA A 275 12.75 7.08 6.03
C ALA A 275 13.95 7.88 6.57
N LEU A 276 15.03 7.98 5.80
CA LEU A 276 16.21 8.75 6.18
C LEU A 276 15.96 10.23 6.26
N TRP A 277 15.20 10.76 5.32
CA TRP A 277 14.82 12.15 5.35
C TRP A 277 13.90 12.46 6.54
N MET A 278 12.94 11.58 6.88
CA MET A 278 12.15 11.74 8.11
C MET A 278 13.01 11.68 9.37
N ALA A 279 14.04 10.84 9.39
CA ALA A 279 14.97 10.76 10.51
C ALA A 279 15.76 12.07 10.68
N ARG A 280 16.28 12.63 9.57
CA ARG A 280 17.14 13.82 9.56
C ARG A 280 16.40 15.15 9.51
N ALA A 281 15.07 15.13 9.33
CA ALA A 281 14.26 16.33 9.31
C ALA A 281 14.10 16.94 10.71
N GLY A 282 14.48 18.22 10.83
CA GLY A 282 14.33 19.00 12.06
C GLY A 282 15.27 18.58 13.19
N LYS A 283 15.19 19.30 14.32
CA LYS A 283 15.99 19.02 15.52
C LYS A 283 15.17 18.20 16.52
N VAL A 284 15.71 17.08 16.99
CA VAL A 284 15.05 16.19 17.96
C VAL A 284 15.43 16.47 19.42
N THR A 285 16.48 17.25 19.66
CA THR A 285 17.01 17.51 21.00
C THR A 285 16.38 18.73 21.65
N GLY A 286 15.91 18.57 22.90
CA GLY A 286 15.34 19.66 23.68
C GLY A 286 14.68 19.21 24.97
N ARG A 287 14.45 20.15 25.91
CA ARG A 287 13.87 19.85 27.23
C ARG A 287 12.52 19.13 27.18
N LYS A 288 11.75 19.31 26.10
CA LYS A 288 10.43 18.69 25.90
C LYS A 288 10.45 17.49 24.93
N GLN A 289 11.59 17.19 24.31
CA GLN A 289 11.74 16.16 23.28
C GLN A 289 12.69 15.06 23.78
N VAL A 290 13.82 14.85 23.10
CA VAL A 290 14.87 13.91 23.52
C VAL A 290 15.80 14.58 24.54
N ASN A 291 16.11 13.85 25.61
CA ASN A 291 17.12 14.27 26.58
C ASN A 291 18.47 14.51 25.86
N PRO A 292 19.09 15.71 25.97
CA PRO A 292 20.35 16.02 25.31
C PRO A 292 21.48 15.01 25.57
N PHE A 293 21.48 14.37 26.75
CA PHE A 293 22.43 13.30 27.06
C PHE A 293 22.36 12.13 26.07
N LEU A 294 21.18 11.74 25.60
CA LEU A 294 21.03 10.60 24.69
C LEU A 294 21.60 10.87 23.29
N ALA A 295 21.60 12.13 22.87
CA ALA A 295 22.04 12.58 21.56
C ALA A 295 23.44 13.23 21.58
N SER A 296 24.09 13.31 22.74
CA SER A 296 25.46 13.83 22.83
C SER A 296 26.46 12.79 22.33
N SER A 297 27.52 13.25 21.67
CA SER A 297 28.63 12.41 21.20
C SER A 297 29.12 11.41 22.26
N VAL A 298 29.36 10.17 21.83
CA VAL A 298 29.72 9.05 22.69
C VAL A 298 31.16 8.61 22.38
N LYS A 299 31.94 8.35 23.44
CA LYS A 299 33.26 7.75 23.32
C LYS A 299 33.13 6.25 23.00
N ASP A 300 34.11 5.66 22.35
CA ASP A 300 34.03 4.26 21.92
C ASP A 300 33.68 3.31 23.08
N ASN A 301 34.31 3.41 24.24
CA ASN A 301 34.02 2.55 25.40
C ASN A 301 32.64 2.77 26.08
N GLN A 302 31.72 3.51 25.46
CA GLN A 302 30.39 3.82 26.00
C GLN A 302 29.26 3.52 25.01
N LYS A 303 29.54 2.96 23.83
CA LYS A 303 28.50 2.77 22.79
C LYS A 303 27.44 1.78 23.25
N ALA A 304 27.82 0.60 23.74
CA ALA A 304 26.87 -0.40 24.25
C ALA A 304 25.93 0.18 25.34
N ARG A 305 26.50 0.92 26.30
CA ARG A 305 25.72 1.60 27.35
C ARG A 305 24.77 2.64 26.77
N ARG A 306 25.21 3.43 25.77
CA ARG A 306 24.36 4.43 25.11
C ARG A 306 23.19 3.77 24.40
N ILE A 307 23.46 2.72 23.62
CA ILE A 307 22.45 1.97 22.87
C ILE A 307 21.36 1.45 23.82
N ALA A 308 21.79 0.79 24.92
CA ALA A 308 20.87 0.29 25.94
C ALA A 308 20.05 1.39 26.61
N THR A 309 20.69 2.53 26.92
CA THR A 309 20.00 3.66 27.54
C THR A 309 18.96 4.25 26.60
N LEU A 310 19.27 4.39 25.30
CA LEU A 310 18.32 4.85 24.31
C LEU A 310 17.15 3.88 24.17
N ALA A 311 17.41 2.58 24.00
CA ALA A 311 16.37 1.58 23.83
C ALA A 311 15.40 1.56 25.02
N SER A 312 15.95 1.62 26.23
CA SER A 312 15.16 1.74 27.47
C SER A 312 14.35 3.04 27.55
N TRP A 313 14.89 4.15 27.04
CA TRP A 313 14.16 5.41 26.96
C TRP A 313 13.01 5.33 25.95
N MET A 314 13.27 4.80 24.75
CA MET A 314 12.27 4.63 23.70
C MET A 314 11.08 3.79 24.19
N ASN A 315 11.35 2.62 24.80
CA ASN A 315 10.30 1.72 25.30
C ASN A 315 9.45 2.32 26.43
N ARG A 316 10.03 3.17 27.27
CA ARG A 316 9.32 3.81 28.40
C ARG A 316 8.63 5.11 28.03
N SER A 317 9.18 5.84 27.06
CA SER A 317 8.81 7.25 26.83
C SER A 317 8.08 7.49 25.52
N ILE A 318 8.13 6.54 24.57
CA ILE A 318 7.47 6.65 23.26
C ILE A 318 6.43 5.54 23.15
N HIS A 319 5.16 5.92 23.13
CA HIS A 319 4.06 4.98 22.93
C HIS A 319 4.02 4.52 21.46
N LEU A 320 3.86 3.22 21.25
CA LEU A 320 3.79 2.64 19.92
C LEU A 320 2.33 2.54 19.47
N ASP A 321 1.96 3.35 18.49
CA ASP A 321 0.64 3.28 17.86
C ASP A 321 0.56 2.03 16.95
N PRO A 322 -0.66 1.51 16.68
CA PRO A 322 -0.83 0.44 15.70
C PRO A 322 -0.26 0.80 14.33
N ALA A 323 0.33 -0.19 13.64
CA ALA A 323 0.80 0.02 12.29
C ALA A 323 -0.37 0.36 11.34
N PRO A 324 -0.15 1.22 10.32
CA PRO A 324 -1.15 1.47 9.30
C PRO A 324 -1.61 0.18 8.62
N ALA A 325 -2.89 0.13 8.24
CA ALA A 325 -3.49 -1.07 7.66
C ALA A 325 -3.02 -1.37 6.23
N THR A 326 -2.42 -0.40 5.53
CA THR A 326 -1.94 -0.59 4.15
C THR A 326 -0.50 -1.09 4.14
N TYR A 327 -0.24 -2.07 3.27
CA TYR A 327 1.04 -2.76 3.19
C TYR A 327 2.22 -1.79 3.01
N TRP A 328 2.08 -0.81 2.10
CA TRP A 328 3.11 0.20 1.82
C TRP A 328 3.43 1.10 3.01
N TYR A 329 2.43 1.49 3.82
CA TYR A 329 2.68 2.36 4.97
C TYR A 329 3.04 1.59 6.24
N ARG A 330 2.98 0.27 6.24
CA ARG A 330 3.13 -0.52 7.47
C ARG A 330 4.47 -0.28 8.17
N TRP A 331 5.55 -0.21 7.40
CA TRP A 331 6.90 0.06 7.91
C TRP A 331 7.35 1.52 7.72
N MET A 332 6.70 2.28 6.84
CA MET A 332 7.10 3.66 6.54
C MET A 332 6.76 4.62 7.69
N PRO A 333 7.66 5.56 8.02
CA PRO A 333 7.32 6.67 8.92
C PRO A 333 6.28 7.60 8.26
N VAL A 334 5.30 8.04 9.05
CA VAL A 334 4.24 8.95 8.60
C VAL A 334 4.58 10.41 8.89
N GLU A 335 5.60 10.70 9.69
CA GLU A 335 6.03 12.06 10.03
C GLU A 335 7.53 12.12 10.39
N PRO A 336 8.17 13.30 10.41
CA PRO A 336 9.53 13.49 10.89
C PRO A 336 9.77 13.08 12.35
N ALA A 337 10.99 12.63 12.64
CA ALA A 337 11.42 12.20 13.97
C ALA A 337 11.19 13.25 15.07
N PHE A 338 11.36 14.55 14.77
CA PHE A 338 11.15 15.61 15.76
C PHE A 338 9.68 15.76 16.20
N LYS A 339 8.72 15.44 15.32
CA LYS A 339 7.29 15.45 15.66
C LYS A 339 6.97 14.30 16.60
N THR A 340 7.47 13.11 16.30
CA THR A 340 7.35 11.93 17.16
C THR A 340 8.00 12.16 18.52
N ALA A 341 9.20 12.76 18.56
CA ALA A 341 9.87 13.12 19.81
C ALA A 341 9.06 14.11 20.68
N SER A 342 8.33 15.02 20.04
CA SER A 342 7.50 16.02 20.72
C SER A 342 6.18 15.44 21.22
N LYS A 343 5.53 14.59 20.40
CA LYS A 343 4.24 13.94 20.71
C LYS A 343 4.38 12.77 21.67
N ARG A 344 5.55 12.11 21.69
CA ARG A 344 5.85 10.90 22.47
C ARG A 344 4.99 9.69 22.11
N HIS A 345 4.47 9.64 20.89
CA HIS A 345 3.84 8.47 20.32
C HIS A 345 3.97 8.47 18.80
N GLY A 346 3.80 7.31 18.17
CA GLY A 346 3.78 7.16 16.72
C GLY A 346 3.81 5.69 16.28
N PRO A 347 3.57 5.41 14.99
CA PRO A 347 3.62 4.05 14.45
C PRO A 347 5.06 3.48 14.43
N PRO A 348 5.24 2.18 14.15
CA PRO A 348 6.56 1.53 14.14
C PRO A 348 7.63 2.24 13.30
N GLY A 349 7.28 2.72 12.10
CA GLY A 349 8.21 3.47 11.26
C GLY A 349 8.73 4.75 11.93
N ASN A 350 7.85 5.48 12.62
CA ASN A 350 8.19 6.70 13.36
C ASN A 350 9.10 6.45 14.56
N TRP A 351 8.82 5.37 15.29
CA TRP A 351 9.66 4.91 16.38
C TRP A 351 11.08 4.61 15.87
N ALA A 352 11.21 3.90 14.75
CA ALA A 352 12.49 3.52 14.17
C ALA A 352 13.31 4.73 13.70
N VAL A 353 12.70 5.67 12.96
CA VAL A 353 13.44 6.86 12.50
C VAL A 353 13.86 7.80 13.65
N LEU A 354 13.08 7.85 14.73
CA LEU A 354 13.49 8.56 15.95
C LEU A 354 14.71 7.90 16.61
N ALA A 355 14.68 6.57 16.79
CA ALA A 355 15.82 5.83 17.33
C ALA A 355 17.08 6.02 16.46
N PHE A 356 16.94 5.90 15.13
CA PHE A 356 18.01 6.14 14.18
C PHE A 356 18.61 7.53 14.37
N ARG A 357 17.76 8.57 14.42
CA ARG A 357 18.22 9.95 14.54
C ARG A 357 18.98 10.21 15.84
N VAL A 358 18.51 9.68 16.96
CA VAL A 358 19.19 9.90 18.25
C VAL A 358 20.54 9.20 18.30
N LEU A 359 20.65 8.00 17.73
CA LEU A 359 21.95 7.30 17.60
C LEU A 359 22.89 8.05 16.66
N GLU A 360 22.38 8.54 15.54
CA GLU A 360 23.16 9.34 14.58
C GLU A 360 23.70 10.63 15.21
N ASP A 361 22.85 11.40 15.92
CA ASP A 361 23.26 12.62 16.65
C ASP A 361 24.32 12.31 17.72
N ALA A 362 24.25 11.14 18.34
CA ALA A 362 25.22 10.66 19.32
C ALA A 362 26.58 10.24 18.70
N GLY A 363 26.74 10.37 17.37
CA GLY A 363 27.95 9.99 16.65
C GLY A 363 28.10 8.47 16.45
N LEU A 364 27.05 7.70 16.71
CA LEU A 364 27.02 6.28 16.37
C LEU A 364 26.74 6.12 14.87
N LYS A 365 27.00 4.92 14.34
CA LYS A 365 26.80 4.59 12.92
C LYS A 365 25.61 3.67 12.71
N PRO A 366 24.36 4.09 13.03
CA PRO A 366 23.20 3.24 12.84
C PRO A 366 22.95 2.94 11.36
N ARG A 367 22.35 1.79 11.09
CA ARG A 367 21.82 1.33 9.80
C ARG A 367 20.32 1.11 9.93
N LEU A 368 19.60 1.23 8.82
CA LEU A 368 18.19 0.84 8.74
C LEU A 368 18.07 -0.59 8.23
N ALA A 369 17.10 -1.33 8.75
CA ALA A 369 16.79 -2.67 8.28
C ALA A 369 15.28 -2.85 8.13
N LEU A 370 14.85 -3.48 7.03
CA LEU A 370 13.47 -3.92 6.86
C LEU A 370 13.38 -5.40 7.20
N ILE A 371 12.54 -5.74 8.17
CA ILE A 371 12.36 -7.11 8.64
C ILE A 371 11.05 -7.65 8.09
N HIS A 372 11.12 -8.84 7.49
CA HIS A 372 9.96 -9.68 7.27
C HIS A 372 9.55 -10.29 8.61
N SER A 373 8.44 -9.80 9.18
CA SER A 373 8.04 -10.11 10.55
C SER A 373 6.66 -10.77 10.65
N ASN A 374 5.88 -10.78 9.56
CA ASN A 374 4.56 -11.38 9.52
C ASN A 374 4.62 -12.92 9.52
N PRO A 375 4.23 -13.60 10.61
CA PRO A 375 4.35 -15.05 10.72
C PRO A 375 3.38 -15.83 9.81
N LYS A 376 2.39 -15.16 9.22
CA LYS A 376 1.35 -15.80 8.38
C LYS A 376 1.65 -15.72 6.88
N ASN A 377 2.61 -14.90 6.49
CA ASN A 377 3.06 -14.79 5.11
C ASN A 377 4.46 -15.38 5.02
N PRO A 378 4.69 -16.50 4.30
CA PRO A 378 6.03 -17.00 4.10
C PRO A 378 6.85 -16.04 3.23
N PHE A 379 8.15 -15.95 3.52
CA PHE A 379 9.08 -15.19 2.69
C PHE A 379 9.37 -15.93 1.37
N GLN A 380 9.16 -15.26 0.25
CA GLN A 380 9.41 -15.78 -1.11
C GLN A 380 10.76 -15.28 -1.60
N HIS A 381 11.76 -16.18 -1.60
CA HIS A 381 13.15 -15.86 -1.96
C HIS A 381 13.34 -15.48 -3.42
N ASP A 382 12.47 -15.95 -4.29
CA ASP A 382 12.46 -15.81 -5.75
C ASP A 382 11.80 -14.51 -6.23
N ILE A 383 11.15 -13.74 -5.34
CA ILE A 383 10.47 -12.48 -5.69
C ILE A 383 11.09 -11.32 -4.91
N PRO A 384 12.18 -10.69 -5.40
CA PRO A 384 12.84 -9.61 -4.67
C PRO A 384 11.98 -8.35 -4.66
N THR A 385 11.27 -8.13 -3.55
CA THR A 385 10.44 -6.93 -3.36
C THR A 385 10.38 -6.53 -1.90
N VAL A 386 10.53 -5.23 -1.64
CA VAL A 386 10.41 -4.65 -0.29
C VAL A 386 8.99 -4.73 0.26
N ALA A 387 8.03 -5.00 -0.62
CA ALA A 387 6.66 -5.30 -0.25
C ALA A 387 6.47 -6.72 0.32
N GLN A 388 7.55 -7.44 0.65
CA GLN A 388 7.50 -8.59 1.56
C GLN A 388 7.88 -8.22 3.01
N MET A 389 8.32 -6.98 3.24
CA MET A 389 8.80 -6.53 4.55
C MET A 389 7.71 -5.81 5.34
N ASP A 390 7.76 -5.92 6.67
CA ASP A 390 6.68 -5.47 7.56
C ASP A 390 7.12 -4.43 8.58
N THR A 391 8.41 -4.38 8.92
CA THR A 391 8.89 -3.63 10.09
C THR A 391 10.21 -2.95 9.78
N LEU A 392 10.26 -1.63 9.99
CA LEU A 392 11.50 -0.87 9.97
C LEU A 392 12.19 -0.97 11.35
N ALA A 393 13.46 -1.37 11.34
CA ALA A 393 14.30 -1.52 12.51
C ALA A 393 15.59 -0.69 12.36
N VAL A 394 16.27 -0.48 13.48
CA VAL A 394 17.57 0.18 13.53
C VAL A 394 18.60 -0.80 14.03
N VAL A 395 19.71 -0.91 13.30
CA VAL A 395 20.83 -1.79 13.60
C VAL A 395 22.06 -0.95 13.87
N VAL A 396 22.78 -1.21 14.96
CA VAL A 396 23.96 -0.42 15.33
C VAL A 396 25.01 -1.30 16.01
N ASP A 397 26.26 -1.16 15.61
CA ASP A 397 27.36 -1.91 16.19
C ASP A 397 27.95 -1.14 17.39
N ASP A 398 28.28 -1.87 18.45
CA ASP A 398 28.98 -1.32 19.61
C ASP A 398 30.51 -1.31 19.41
N GLU A 399 31.23 -0.96 20.46
CA GLU A 399 32.69 -0.90 20.44
C GLU A 399 33.40 -2.24 20.28
N THR A 400 32.72 -3.35 20.58
CA THR A 400 33.24 -4.72 20.43
C THR A 400 32.94 -5.30 19.05
N GLY A 401 32.20 -4.56 18.21
CA GLY A 401 31.68 -5.06 16.93
C GLY A 401 30.41 -5.89 17.08
N LYS A 402 29.82 -5.99 18.28
CA LYS A 402 28.55 -6.68 18.49
C LYS A 402 27.42 -5.83 17.91
N THR A 403 26.59 -6.45 17.08
CA THR A 403 25.45 -5.81 16.43
C THR A 403 24.21 -5.81 17.33
N HIS A 404 23.66 -4.63 17.59
CA HIS A 404 22.45 -4.42 18.37
C HIS A 404 21.26 -4.09 17.47
N TRP A 405 20.14 -4.77 17.69
CA TRP A 405 18.88 -4.62 16.96
C TRP A 405 17.84 -3.90 17.82
N LEU A 406 17.46 -2.70 17.39
CA LEU A 406 16.37 -1.93 17.98
C LEU A 406 15.13 -2.06 17.10
N VAL A 407 14.14 -2.81 17.58
CA VAL A 407 12.92 -3.12 16.83
C VAL A 407 11.68 -2.63 17.58
N PRO A 408 10.79 -1.85 16.94
CA PRO A 408 9.57 -1.38 17.58
C PRO A 408 8.74 -2.54 18.15
N GLY A 409 8.32 -2.43 19.40
CA GLY A 409 7.46 -3.43 20.07
C GLY A 409 8.18 -4.69 20.55
N ILE A 410 9.50 -4.79 20.39
CA ILE A 410 10.33 -5.86 20.97
C ILE A 410 11.17 -5.24 22.09
N GLU A 411 11.09 -5.82 23.29
CA GLU A 411 11.89 -5.36 24.41
C GLU A 411 13.39 -5.58 24.14
N TYR A 412 14.19 -4.54 24.34
CA TYR A 412 15.62 -4.61 24.12
C TYR A 412 16.33 -5.23 25.33
N GLN A 413 17.09 -6.29 25.08
CA GLN A 413 17.94 -6.95 26.06
C GLN A 413 19.38 -6.99 25.51
N PRO A 414 20.37 -6.34 26.16
CA PRO A 414 21.74 -6.28 25.66
C PRO A 414 22.38 -7.67 25.44
N GLU A 415 22.05 -8.63 26.30
CA GLU A 415 22.62 -9.97 26.28
C GLU A 415 21.96 -10.87 25.21
N ASP A 416 20.74 -10.56 24.78
CA ASP A 416 20.01 -11.30 23.73
C ASP A 416 19.97 -10.49 22.43
N GLN A 417 21.14 -10.37 21.78
CA GLN A 417 21.28 -9.70 20.49
C GLN A 417 21.86 -10.66 19.44
N PRO A 418 21.17 -10.89 18.30
CA PRO A 418 19.83 -10.41 17.99
C PRO A 418 18.75 -11.08 18.88
N PRO A 419 17.61 -10.39 19.13
CA PRO A 419 16.51 -10.93 19.92
C PRO A 419 16.05 -12.31 19.45
N GLY A 420 15.78 -13.22 20.38
CA GLY A 420 15.33 -14.58 20.06
C GLY A 420 14.12 -14.64 19.11
N SER A 421 13.20 -13.69 19.22
CA SER A 421 12.00 -13.57 18.37
C SER A 421 12.28 -13.17 16.91
N LEU A 422 13.52 -12.77 16.60
CA LEU A 422 13.97 -12.41 15.26
C LEU A 422 14.89 -13.46 14.63
N ARG A 423 15.44 -14.40 15.39
CA ARG A 423 16.39 -15.39 14.87
C ARG A 423 15.77 -16.20 13.73
N GLY A 424 16.52 -16.32 12.63
CA GLY A 424 16.08 -16.98 11.39
C GLY A 424 15.17 -16.15 10.49
N LYS A 425 14.66 -14.99 10.94
CA LYS A 425 13.89 -14.10 10.07
C LYS A 425 14.78 -13.43 9.04
N LYS A 426 14.17 -13.05 7.92
CA LYS A 426 14.84 -12.33 6.83
C LYS A 426 14.77 -10.83 7.06
N ALA A 427 15.88 -10.16 6.77
CA ALA A 427 15.95 -8.71 6.79
C ALA A 427 16.72 -8.17 5.59
N LEU A 428 16.27 -7.04 5.05
CA LEU A 428 17.06 -6.20 4.16
C LEU A 428 17.79 -5.16 4.96
N LEU A 429 19.11 -5.31 5.04
CA LEU A 429 20.00 -4.40 5.75
C LEU A 429 20.59 -3.39 4.77
N LEU A 430 20.43 -2.10 5.08
CA LEU A 430 21.01 -1.03 4.30
C LEU A 430 22.50 -0.86 4.61
N GLU A 431 23.30 -0.82 3.56
CA GLU A 431 24.74 -0.64 3.66
C GLU A 431 25.13 0.73 4.21
N ARG A 432 26.16 0.74 5.07
CA ARG A 432 26.58 1.98 5.74
C ARG A 432 27.22 2.98 4.77
N TRP A 433 28.00 2.50 3.81
CA TRP A 433 28.64 3.37 2.82
C TRP A 433 27.61 4.18 2.02
N TRP A 434 26.43 3.60 1.75
CA TRP A 434 25.35 4.27 1.04
C TRP A 434 24.75 5.40 1.88
N LEU A 435 24.51 5.14 3.17
CA LEU A 435 24.03 6.12 4.14
C LEU A 435 24.96 7.32 4.32
N ASP A 436 26.27 7.07 4.25
CA ASP A 436 27.31 8.10 4.35
C ASP A 436 27.39 8.95 3.07
N ARG A 437 27.13 8.34 1.90
CA ARG A 437 27.03 9.05 0.60
C ARG A 437 25.77 9.90 0.51
N GLU A 438 24.63 9.35 0.91
CA GLU A 438 23.34 10.02 0.82
C GLU A 438 23.18 11.01 1.97
N GLN A 439 23.51 12.29 1.72
CA GLN A 439 23.53 13.31 2.77
C GLN A 439 22.15 13.76 3.25
N GLY A 440 21.05 13.37 2.59
CA GLY A 440 19.70 13.34 3.16
C GLY A 440 19.16 14.61 3.85
N ALA A 441 19.71 15.79 3.56
CA ALA A 441 19.23 17.09 4.04
C ALA A 441 19.10 18.06 2.86
N GLY A 442 18.13 17.78 1.98
CA GLY A 442 17.80 18.56 0.78
C GLY A 442 16.38 18.22 0.31
N ARG A 443 15.81 19.03 -0.62
CA ARG A 443 14.40 18.98 -1.06
C ARG A 443 13.89 17.54 -1.16
N CYS A 444 12.91 17.19 -0.33
CA CYS A 444 12.23 15.92 -0.48
C CYS A 444 11.56 15.86 -1.85
N GLN A 445 12.00 14.89 -2.65
CA GLN A 445 11.22 14.36 -3.75
C GLN A 445 10.72 13.00 -3.27
N PRO A 446 9.44 12.88 -2.87
CA PRO A 446 8.83 11.58 -2.68
C PRO A 446 8.66 10.98 -4.08
N GLU A 447 9.75 10.46 -4.64
CA GLU A 447 9.69 9.65 -5.85
C GLU A 447 9.04 8.34 -5.42
N LEU A 448 7.70 8.24 -5.50
CA LEU A 448 6.98 6.96 -5.35
C LEU A 448 7.60 5.88 -6.25
N GLU A 449 8.15 6.31 -7.39
CA GLU A 449 8.98 5.57 -8.35
C GLU A 449 10.19 4.87 -7.69
N THR A 450 10.74 5.40 -6.59
CA THR A 450 11.90 4.79 -5.91
C THR A 450 11.57 3.62 -5.00
N THR A 451 10.29 3.40 -4.67
CA THR A 451 9.86 2.37 -3.71
C THR A 451 10.01 0.94 -4.24
N PHE A 452 10.17 0.78 -5.56
CA PHE A 452 10.44 -0.48 -6.24
C PHE A 452 11.79 -0.50 -6.96
N SER A 453 12.67 0.46 -6.65
CA SER A 453 13.90 0.68 -7.42
C SER A 453 14.74 -0.60 -7.48
N CYS A 454 14.71 -1.23 -8.65
CA CYS A 454 15.52 -2.37 -9.00
C CYS A 454 16.43 -1.97 -10.17
N GLN A 455 17.70 -2.32 -10.07
CA GLN A 455 18.66 -2.09 -11.12
C GLN A 455 18.81 -3.36 -11.97
N ILE A 456 18.33 -3.29 -13.21
CA ILE A 456 18.32 -4.41 -14.15
C ILE A 456 19.72 -4.61 -14.78
N SER A 457 20.57 -3.57 -14.84
CA SER A 457 21.87 -3.58 -15.54
C SER A 457 23.07 -3.09 -14.72
N THR A 458 24.26 -3.61 -15.09
CA THR A 458 25.63 -3.34 -14.56
C THR A 458 25.88 -3.57 -13.05
N PRO A 459 27.06 -4.11 -12.69
CA PRO A 459 27.43 -4.35 -11.30
C PRO A 459 27.80 -3.04 -10.61
N GLU A 460 26.82 -2.47 -9.92
CA GLU A 460 27.08 -1.47 -8.89
C GLU A 460 27.32 -2.14 -7.54
N PRO A 461 27.98 -1.47 -6.58
CA PRO A 461 28.11 -1.99 -5.23
C PRO A 461 26.73 -2.27 -4.64
N VAL A 462 26.58 -3.45 -4.02
CA VAL A 462 25.35 -3.87 -3.33
C VAL A 462 25.00 -2.82 -2.28
N GLU A 463 23.81 -2.22 -2.41
CA GLU A 463 23.31 -1.21 -1.47
C GLU A 463 22.49 -1.84 -0.33
N LEU A 464 21.87 -2.99 -0.61
CA LEU A 464 20.98 -3.71 0.29
C LEU A 464 21.42 -5.18 0.40
N GLN A 465 21.66 -5.65 1.61
CA GLN A 465 21.96 -7.05 1.87
C GLN A 465 20.75 -7.78 2.42
N LEU A 466 20.34 -8.87 1.77
CA LEU A 466 19.40 -9.82 2.37
C LEU A 466 20.14 -10.72 3.35
N VAL A 467 19.81 -10.62 4.64
CA VAL A 467 20.45 -11.40 5.71
C VAL A 467 19.43 -12.26 6.44
N SER A 468 19.92 -13.34 7.06
CA SER A 468 19.16 -14.12 8.05
C SER A 468 19.61 -13.69 9.44
N ILE A 469 18.70 -13.12 10.23
CA ILE A 469 19.06 -12.58 11.55
C ILE A 469 19.51 -13.72 12.47
N GLY A 470 20.70 -13.59 13.08
CA GLY A 470 21.18 -14.51 14.12
C GLY A 470 21.81 -15.82 13.62
N TYR A 471 22.06 -15.95 12.32
CA TYR A 471 22.98 -16.96 11.79
C TYR A 471 24.25 -16.23 11.36
N GLU A 472 25.38 -16.53 12.01
CA GLU A 472 26.69 -15.99 11.62
C GLU A 472 27.00 -16.32 10.16
N GLU A 473 27.61 -15.36 9.46
CA GLU A 473 27.97 -15.36 8.04
C GLU A 473 29.01 -16.44 7.66
N GLN A 474 28.72 -17.72 7.86
CA GLN A 474 29.54 -18.78 7.25
C GLN A 474 29.26 -18.98 5.74
N GLN A 475 28.22 -18.33 5.18
CA GLN A 475 27.91 -18.46 3.76
C GLN A 475 28.58 -17.43 2.83
N GLN A 476 29.09 -16.29 3.33
CA GLN A 476 29.74 -15.30 2.45
C GLN A 476 31.18 -15.66 2.02
N GLN A 477 31.83 -16.63 2.66
CA GLN A 477 33.13 -17.14 2.18
C GLN A 477 33.01 -18.23 1.11
N VAL A 478 31.87 -18.93 1.00
CA VAL A 478 31.71 -20.00 0.01
C VAL A 478 31.43 -19.45 -1.39
N GLU A 479 30.70 -18.34 -1.51
CA GLU A 479 30.45 -17.71 -2.82
C GLU A 479 31.61 -16.84 -3.33
N ARG A 480 32.45 -16.28 -2.44
CA ARG A 480 33.69 -15.58 -2.85
C ARG A 480 34.86 -16.52 -3.15
N GLY A 481 34.80 -17.78 -2.69
CA GLY A 481 35.80 -18.81 -3.00
C GLY A 481 35.54 -19.59 -4.29
N ALA A 482 34.32 -19.51 -4.85
CA ALA A 482 33.95 -20.27 -6.05
C ALA A 482 34.23 -19.55 -7.39
N THR A 483 34.82 -18.35 -7.36
CA THR A 483 35.21 -17.57 -8.57
C THR A 483 36.71 -17.54 -8.83
N LEU A 484 37.48 -18.40 -8.15
CA LEU A 484 38.90 -18.62 -8.42
C LEU A 484 39.21 -20.12 -8.38
N HIS A 485 38.69 -20.86 -9.35
CA HIS A 485 39.32 -22.08 -9.88
C HIS A 485 38.99 -22.28 -11.35
#